data_AF-A0A0G1VQ19-F1
#
_entry.id   AF-A0A0G1VQ19-F1
#
_cell.length_a   1.000
_cell.length_b   1.000
_cell.length_c   1.000
_cell.angle_alpha   90.00
_cell.angle_beta   90.00
_cell.angle_gamma   90.00
#
_symmetry.space_group_name_H-M   'P 1'
#
loop_
_entity.id
_entity.type
_entity.pdbx_description
1 polymer ?
#
loop_
_entity_poly.entity_id
_entity_poly.type
_entity_poly.pdbx_seq_one_letter_code
_entity_poly.pdbx_strand_id
1 'polypeptide(L)'
;MGDNGNQFVGVRKSEKHGRGLFALRNFVKGEMIYSFPLERVVSPRQIQGLSEEERDHLDKIGEDEYEIIQPPLCYVNHSCDPDI
;
A
#
# COMPACT_ATOMS: atom_id res chain seq x y z
N MET A 1 11.61 -12.91 12.64
CA MET A 1 12.28 -12.05 11.65
C MET A 1 11.30 -10.92 11.39
N GLY A 2 11.25 -9.89 12.23
CA GLY A 2 12.12 -8.72 12.11
C GLY A 2 11.39 -7.69 11.24
N ASP A 3 10.28 -7.14 11.76
CA ASP A 3 9.48 -6.10 11.15
C ASP A 3 10.33 -4.82 11.02
N ASN A 4 11.06 -4.70 9.92
CA ASN A 4 11.81 -3.51 9.57
C ASN A 4 10.85 -2.53 8.89
N GLY A 5 9.91 -1.99 9.65
CA GLY A 5 9.12 -0.84 9.21
C GLY A 5 10.08 0.23 8.65
N ASN A 6 9.83 0.71 7.42
CA ASN A 6 10.77 1.65 6.81
C ASN A 6 10.98 2.85 7.71
N GLN A 7 12.23 3.28 7.84
CA GLN A 7 12.56 4.49 8.57
C GLN A 7 12.19 5.77 7.79
N PHE A 8 11.79 5.64 6.53
CA PHE A 8 11.61 6.78 5.62
C PHE A 8 10.17 7.17 5.35
N VAL A 9 9.18 6.38 5.80
CA VAL A 9 7.76 6.68 5.59
C VAL A 9 6.97 6.50 6.89
N GLY A 10 5.89 7.27 7.05
CA GLY A 10 5.02 7.17 8.21
C GLY A 10 3.57 7.50 7.86
N VAL A 11 2.63 6.85 8.54
CA VAL A 11 1.19 7.08 8.34
C VAL A 11 0.74 8.28 9.17
N ARG A 12 0.12 9.26 8.52
CA ARG A 12 -0.44 10.46 9.18
C ARG A 12 -1.84 10.74 8.66
N LYS A 13 -2.57 11.64 9.32
CA LYS A 13 -3.85 12.15 8.79
C LYS A 13 -3.57 12.88 7.47
N SER A 14 -4.33 12.57 6.43
CA SER A 14 -4.25 13.28 5.15
C SER A 14 -5.23 14.45 5.14
N GLU A 15 -4.84 15.52 4.45
CA GLU A 15 -5.75 16.64 4.15
C GLU A 15 -6.72 16.32 3.01
N LYS A 16 -6.41 15.31 2.17
CA LYS A 16 -7.27 14.90 1.05
C LYS A 16 -8.34 13.91 1.49
N HIS A 17 -7.94 12.78 2.07
CA HIS A 17 -8.87 11.73 2.51
C HIS A 17 -8.21 10.82 3.57
N GLY A 18 -8.92 10.59 4.68
CA GLY A 18 -8.53 9.62 5.70
C GLY A 18 -7.08 9.77 6.22
N ARG A 19 -6.34 8.66 6.19
CA ARG A 19 -4.89 8.63 6.48
C ARG A 19 -4.12 8.54 5.17
N GLY A 20 -2.86 8.97 5.20
CA GLY A 20 -1.93 8.90 4.07
C GLY A 20 -0.57 8.39 4.51
N LEU A 21 0.19 7.83 3.58
CA LEU A 21 1.60 7.52 3.74
C LEU A 21 2.45 8.75 3.37
N PHE A 22 3.31 9.19 4.27
CA PHE A 22 4.13 10.40 4.09
C PHE A 22 5.60 10.08 4.21
N ALA A 23 6.41 10.69 3.34
CA ALA A 23 7.86 10.67 3.45
C ALA A 23 8.32 11.38 4.74
N LEU A 24 9.29 10.79 5.45
CA LEU A 24 9.93 11.34 6.64
C LEU A 24 11.25 12.07 6.31
N ARG A 25 11.67 12.02 5.05
CA ARG A 25 12.82 12.74 4.49
C ARG A 25 12.57 13.06 3.02
N ASN A 26 13.44 13.87 2.42
CA ASN A 26 13.44 14.10 0.99
C ASN A 26 13.95 12.88 0.22
N PHE A 27 13.44 12.71 -1.00
CA PHE A 27 13.87 11.72 -1.99
C PHE A 27 14.22 12.41 -3.30
N VAL A 28 15.18 11.85 -4.03
CA VAL A 28 15.45 12.29 -5.41
C VAL A 28 14.64 11.46 -6.40
N LYS A 29 14.38 12.00 -7.60
CA LYS A 29 13.64 11.29 -8.65
C LYS A 29 14.32 9.96 -8.99
N GLY A 30 13.55 8.87 -8.97
CA GLY A 30 14.01 7.52 -9.27
C GLY A 30 14.65 6.79 -8.07
N GLU A 31 14.72 7.43 -6.91
CA GLU A 31 15.12 6.76 -5.67
C GLU A 31 14.01 5.82 -5.20
N MET A 32 14.39 4.60 -4.77
CA MET A 32 13.45 3.66 -4.19
C MET A 32 13.00 4.13 -2.80
N ILE A 33 11.71 4.43 -2.67
CA ILE A 33 11.09 4.87 -1.42
C ILE A 33 10.82 3.67 -0.50
N TYR A 34 10.24 2.60 -1.05
CA TYR A 34 9.87 1.38 -0.31
C TYR A 34 9.87 0.17 -1.25
N SER A 35 10.15 -1.01 -0.70
CA SER A 35 10.02 -2.31 -1.37
C SER A 35 9.52 -3.31 -0.35
N PHE A 36 8.58 -4.16 -0.75
CA PHE A 36 7.93 -5.13 0.13
C PHE A 36 7.73 -6.45 -0.61
N PRO A 37 7.81 -7.58 0.12
CA PRO A 37 7.37 -8.85 -0.42
C PRO A 37 5.85 -8.83 -0.58
N LEU A 38 5.34 -9.61 -1.54
CA LEU A 38 3.93 -9.93 -1.58
C LEU A 38 3.56 -10.72 -0.32
N GLU A 39 2.60 -10.23 0.46
CA GLU A 39 2.26 -10.88 1.74
C GLU A 39 1.02 -11.76 1.64
N ARG A 40 -0.08 -11.22 1.09
CA ARG A 40 -1.37 -11.92 1.05
C ARG A 40 -1.98 -11.90 -0.33
N VAL A 41 -1.66 -12.93 -1.10
CA VAL A 41 -2.23 -13.16 -2.44
C VAL A 41 -3.51 -13.98 -2.35
N VAL A 42 -4.55 -13.53 -3.06
CA VAL A 42 -5.87 -14.15 -3.12
C VAL A 42 -6.34 -14.29 -4.57
N SER A 43 -7.13 -15.32 -4.82
CA SER A 43 -7.82 -15.54 -6.11
C SER A 43 -9.20 -14.85 -6.14
N PRO A 44 -9.81 -14.65 -7.33
CA PRO A 44 -11.15 -14.10 -7.47
C PRO A 44 -12.23 -14.80 -6.63
N ARG A 45 -12.10 -16.12 -6.41
CA ARG A 45 -13.04 -16.89 -5.59
C ARG A 45 -12.94 -16.53 -4.11
N GLN A 46 -11.75 -16.19 -3.64
CA GLN A 46 -11.50 -15.82 -2.24
C GLN A 46 -11.94 -14.39 -1.95
N ILE A 47 -11.99 -13.51 -2.95
CA ILE A 47 -12.42 -12.11 -2.80
C ILE A 47 -13.85 -11.99 -2.22
N GLN A 48 -14.73 -12.94 -2.56
CA GLN A 48 -16.12 -12.93 -2.08
C GLN A 48 -16.24 -13.08 -0.55
N GLY A 49 -15.23 -13.67 0.10
CA GLY A 49 -15.18 -13.85 1.55
C GLY A 49 -14.47 -12.74 2.30
N LEU A 50 -13.96 -11.72 1.60
CA LEU A 50 -13.20 -10.62 2.22
C LEU A 50 -14.13 -9.58 2.85
N SER A 51 -13.63 -8.93 3.89
CA SER A 51 -14.27 -7.76 4.48
C SER A 51 -14.30 -6.59 3.47
N GLU A 52 -15.07 -5.55 3.77
CA GLU A 52 -15.02 -4.30 2.98
C GLU A 52 -13.63 -3.67 3.02
N GLU A 53 -13.03 -3.56 4.20
CA GLU A 53 -11.67 -3.02 4.38
C GLU A 53 -10.60 -3.80 3.61
N GLU A 54 -10.68 -5.14 3.58
CA GLU A 54 -9.75 -5.95 2.80
C GLU A 54 -9.94 -5.74 1.30
N ARG A 55 -11.18 -5.53 0.84
CA ARG A 55 -11.48 -5.27 -0.57
C ARG A 55 -11.02 -3.89 -1.02
N ASP A 56 -11.09 -2.89 -0.15
CA ASP A 56 -10.60 -1.54 -0.41
C ASP A 56 -9.07 -1.48 -0.59
N HIS A 57 -8.35 -2.51 -0.13
CA HIS A 57 -6.90 -2.63 -0.24
C HIS A 57 -6.45 -3.71 -1.24
N LEU A 58 -7.32 -4.14 -2.15
CA LEU A 58 -6.93 -5.08 -3.20
C LEU A 58 -6.16 -4.40 -4.33
N ASP A 59 -5.07 -5.01 -4.76
CA ASP A 59 -4.36 -4.67 -6.00
C ASP A 59 -4.22 -5.89 -6.90
N LYS A 60 -4.37 -5.69 -8.22
CA LYS A 60 -4.32 -6.79 -9.18
C LYS A 60 -2.87 -6.99 -9.64
N ILE A 61 -2.28 -8.13 -9.28
CA ILE A 61 -0.87 -8.44 -9.54
C ILE A 61 -0.66 -9.49 -10.64
N GLY A 62 -1.72 -10.14 -11.11
CA GLY A 62 -1.69 -11.13 -12.18
C GLY A 62 -3.06 -11.30 -12.84
N GLU A 63 -3.22 -12.28 -13.74
CA GLU A 63 -4.50 -12.52 -14.44
C GLU A 63 -5.64 -12.84 -13.47
N ASP A 64 -5.37 -13.75 -12.53
CA ASP A 64 -6.29 -14.24 -11.48
C ASP A 64 -5.67 -14.13 -10.08
N GLU A 65 -4.76 -13.17 -9.89
CA GLU A 65 -4.05 -12.96 -8.63
C GLU A 65 -4.20 -11.51 -8.17
N TYR A 66 -4.60 -11.36 -6.91
CA TYR A 66 -4.74 -10.08 -6.25
C TYR A 66 -3.97 -10.10 -4.94
N GLU A 67 -3.29 -9.02 -4.60
CA GLU A 67 -2.73 -8.83 -3.28
C GLU A 67 -3.68 -7.99 -2.43
N ILE A 68 -3.84 -8.35 -1.15
CA ILE A 68 -4.40 -7.44 -0.14
C ILE A 68 -3.21 -6.66 0.44
N ILE A 69 -3.04 -5.41 0.02
CA ILE A 69 -1.93 -4.56 0.45
C ILE A 69 -1.98 -4.38 1.98
N GLN A 70 -0.87 -4.69 2.64
CA GLN A 70 -0.76 -4.55 4.09
C GLN A 70 -0.25 -3.16 4.51
N PRO A 71 -0.49 -2.74 5.76
CA PRO A 71 0.15 -1.54 6.32
C PRO A 71 1.68 -1.59 6.18
N PRO A 72 2.34 -0.44 5.93
CA PRO A 72 1.76 0.90 5.85
C PRO A 72 1.30 1.31 4.43
N LEU A 73 1.43 0.44 3.43
CA LEU A 73 1.24 0.79 2.03
C LEU A 73 -0.21 0.93 1.60
N CYS A 74 -1.12 0.25 2.32
CA CYS A 74 -2.56 0.45 2.12
C CYS A 74 -3.01 1.91 2.38
N TYR A 75 -2.15 2.74 3.00
CA TYR A 75 -2.38 4.17 3.19
C TYR A 75 -1.81 5.04 2.07
N VAL A 76 -1.29 4.48 0.99
CA VAL A 76 -0.96 5.27 -0.22
C VAL A 76 -2.26 5.70 -0.88
N ASN A 77 -2.46 7.00 -0.97
CA ASN A 77 -3.68 7.56 -1.54
C ASN A 77 -3.60 7.65 -3.06
N HIS A 78 -4.74 7.46 -3.73
CA HIS A 78 -4.87 7.79 -5.15
C HIS A 78 -4.74 9.32 -5.36
N SER A 79 -3.98 9.72 -6.38
CA SER A 79 -3.81 11.10 -6.83
C SER A 79 -3.73 11.13 -8.35
N CYS A 80 -4.36 12.11 -8.99
CA CYS A 80 -4.23 12.32 -10.44
C CYS A 80 -2.87 12.95 -10.84
N ASP A 81 -2.18 13.55 -9.86
CA ASP A 81 -0.81 14.05 -9.98
C ASP A 81 -0.01 13.40 -8.84
N PRO A 82 0.48 12.17 -9.02
CA PRO A 82 1.25 11.45 -8.00
C PRO A 82 2.73 11.85 -8.04
N ASP A 83 3.37 11.82 -6.88
CA ASP A 83 4.80 12.10 -6.67
C ASP A 83 5.62 10.85 -6.32
N ILE A 84 5.00 9.67 -6.44
CA ILE A 84 5.55 8.34 -6.19
C ILE A 84 5.67 7.51 -7.46
#